data_AF-A0A536WZ54-F1
#
_entry.id   AF-A0A536WZ54-F1
#
_cell.length_a   1.000
_cell.length_b   1.000
_cell.length_c   1.000
_cell.angle_alpha   90.00
_cell.angle_beta   90.00
_cell.angle_gamma   90.00
#
_symmetry.space_group_name_H-M   'P 1'
#
loop_
_entity.id
_entity.type
_entity.pdbx_description
1 polymer ?
#
loop_
_entity_poly.entity_id
_entity_poly.type
_entity_poly.pdbx_seq_one_letter_code
_entity_poly.pdbx_strand_id
1 'polypeptide(L)'
;MTIVPPIAAFVAAGFEHSIANVYFIPMGLFIKAGAPESFWSSIGKTAADFPELTWGNFFVGNLLPVTIGNMIGGSVMVSSICENGEFF
;
A
#
# COMPACT_ATOMS: atom_id res chain seq x y z
N MET A 1 -1.85 24.37 -4.25
CA MET A 1 -1.88 22.96 -4.70
C MET A 1 -0.46 22.40 -4.78
N THR A 2 0.25 22.30 -3.64
CA THR A 2 1.66 21.86 -3.59
C THR A 2 1.82 20.38 -3.26
N ILE A 3 0.87 19.81 -2.52
CA ILE A 3 0.89 18.39 -2.12
C ILE A 3 0.40 17.43 -3.21
N VAL A 4 -0.42 17.91 -4.15
CA VAL A 4 -1.06 17.03 -5.15
C VAL A 4 -0.04 16.43 -6.13
N PRO A 5 0.88 17.20 -6.75
CA PRO A 5 1.84 16.63 -7.69
C PRO A 5 2.76 15.54 -7.09
N PRO A 6 3.40 15.71 -5.91
CA PRO A 6 4.28 14.67 -5.38
C PRO A 6 3.50 13.41 -4.93
N ILE A 7 2.29 13.56 -4.37
CA ILE A 7 1.45 12.40 -4.01
C ILE A 7 1.02 11.65 -5.27
N ALA A 8 0.58 12.38 -6.31
CA ALA A 8 0.18 11.77 -7.58
C ALA A 8 1.34 11.02 -8.25
N ALA A 9 2.55 11.59 -8.25
CA ALA A 9 3.73 10.93 -8.78
C ALA A 9 4.09 9.65 -8.00
N PHE A 10 4.02 9.68 -6.66
CA PHE A 10 4.26 8.50 -5.81
C PHE A 10 3.28 7.35 -6.15
N VAL A 11 1.99 7.68 -6.23
CA VAL A 11 0.94 6.68 -6.53
C VAL A 11 1.03 6.19 -7.98
N ALA A 12 1.26 7.10 -8.94
CA ALA A 12 1.37 6.73 -10.36
C ALA A 12 2.61 5.89 -10.67
N ALA A 13 3.70 6.09 -9.93
CA ALA A 13 4.90 5.25 -10.02
C ALA A 13 4.72 3.86 -9.37
N GLY A 14 3.58 3.61 -8.71
CA GLY A 14 3.31 2.34 -8.03
C GLY A 14 4.12 2.16 -6.74
N PHE A 15 4.60 3.24 -6.13
CA PHE A 15 5.26 3.14 -4.84
C PHE A 15 4.29 2.78 -3.73
N GLU A 16 4.78 2.01 -2.77
CA GLU A 16 3.94 1.42 -1.73
C GLU A 16 3.99 2.22 -0.43
N HIS A 17 2.81 2.52 0.11
CA HIS A 17 2.66 3.20 1.38
C HIS A 17 1.97 2.26 2.37
N SER A 18 2.66 1.89 3.43
CA SER A 18 2.21 0.95 4.47
C SER A 18 0.81 1.29 4.99
N ILE A 19 0.55 2.57 5.30
CA ILE A 19 -0.76 3.03 5.79
C ILE A 19 -1.87 2.99 4.71
N ALA A 20 -1.52 3.12 3.43
CA ALA A 20 -2.50 2.95 2.37
C ALA A 20 -2.86 1.46 2.23
N ASN A 21 -1.86 0.58 2.33
CA ASN A 21 -2.01 -0.85 2.15
C ASN A 21 -2.83 -1.51 3.27
N VAL A 22 -2.76 -1.01 4.52
CA VAL A 22 -3.66 -1.48 5.61
C VAL A 22 -5.13 -1.12 5.38
N TYR A 23 -5.44 -0.22 4.45
CA TYR A 23 -6.81 0.04 4.02
C TYR A 23 -7.18 -0.79 2.79
N PHE A 24 -6.39 -0.70 1.72
CA PHE A 24 -6.73 -1.32 0.44
C PHE A 24 -6.73 -2.85 0.48
N ILE A 25 -5.75 -3.48 1.14
CA ILE A 25 -5.62 -4.94 1.14
C ILE A 25 -6.70 -5.59 2.02
N PRO A 26 -6.99 -5.13 3.25
CA PRO A 26 -8.12 -5.63 4.04
C PRO A 26 -9.47 -5.39 3.37
N MET A 27 -9.68 -4.27 2.69
CA MET A 27 -10.89 -4.06 1.90
C MET A 27 -11.06 -5.15 0.83
N GLY A 28 -9.99 -5.44 0.07
CA GLY A 28 -10.01 -6.54 -0.90
C GLY A 28 -10.32 -7.89 -0.24
N LEU A 29 -9.79 -8.14 0.96
CA LEU A 29 -10.01 -9.39 1.69
C LEU A 29 -11.47 -9.55 2.13
N PHE A 30 -12.10 -8.47 2.59
CA PHE A 30 -13.51 -8.47 2.95
C PHE A 30 -14.42 -8.63 1.72
N ILE A 31 -14.09 -8.01 0.59
CA ILE A 31 -14.81 -8.23 -0.67
C ILE A 31 -14.68 -9.69 -1.11
N LYS A 32 -13.47 -10.24 -1.09
CA LYS A 32 -13.23 -11.66 -1.44
C LYS A 32 -14.04 -12.62 -0.56
N ALA A 33 -14.19 -12.32 0.73
CA ALA A 33 -14.90 -13.18 1.68
C ALA A 33 -16.42 -12.96 1.72
N GLY A 34 -16.91 -11.75 1.44
CA GLY A 34 -18.29 -11.35 1.71
C GLY A 34 -19.08 -10.82 0.51
N ALA A 35 -18.49 -10.72 -0.69
CA ALA A 35 -19.21 -10.24 -1.86
C ALA A 35 -20.25 -11.26 -2.37
N PRO A 36 -21.47 -10.79 -2.72
CA PRO A 36 -22.52 -11.67 -3.22
C PRO A 36 -22.20 -12.21 -4.62
N GLU A 37 -22.82 -13.32 -5.00
CA GLU A 37 -22.64 -13.94 -6.32
C GLU A 37 -22.98 -12.99 -7.49
N SER A 38 -23.93 -12.07 -7.29
CA SER A 38 -24.26 -11.03 -8.27
C SER A 38 -23.09 -10.08 -8.58
N PHE A 39 -22.24 -9.78 -7.58
CA PHE A 39 -21.03 -8.98 -7.78
C PHE A 39 -20.06 -9.73 -8.68
N TRP A 40 -19.78 -11.00 -8.36
CA TRP A 40 -18.87 -11.87 -9.13
C TRP A 40 -19.34 -12.07 -10.57
N SER A 41 -20.65 -12.30 -10.76
CA SER A 41 -21.25 -12.41 -12.08
C SER A 41 -21.15 -11.11 -12.90
N SER A 42 -21.20 -9.94 -12.26
CA SER A 42 -21.10 -8.65 -12.97
C SER A 42 -19.70 -8.35 -13.50
N ILE A 43 -18.67 -8.85 -12.81
CA ILE A 43 -17.26 -8.67 -13.20
C ILE A 43 -16.71 -9.86 -13.99
N GLY A 44 -17.50 -10.94 -14.16
CA GLY A 44 -17.09 -12.16 -14.86
C GLY A 44 -15.91 -12.87 -14.20
N LYS A 45 -15.75 -12.72 -12.88
CA LYS A 45 -14.67 -13.31 -12.09
C LYS A 45 -15.21 -13.96 -10.83
N THR A 46 -14.38 -14.76 -10.17
CA THR A 46 -14.69 -15.43 -8.91
C THR A 46 -13.66 -15.09 -7.84
N ALA A 47 -13.98 -15.35 -6.58
CA ALA A 47 -13.04 -15.21 -5.47
C ALA A 47 -11.77 -16.08 -5.65
N ALA A 48 -11.84 -17.16 -6.43
CA ALA A 48 -10.71 -18.05 -6.73
C ALA A 48 -9.67 -17.41 -7.65
N ASP A 49 -10.04 -16.40 -8.44
CA ASP A 49 -9.13 -15.68 -9.34
C ASP A 49 -8.15 -14.76 -8.58
N PHE A 50 -8.31 -14.63 -7.27
CA PHE A 50 -7.46 -13.81 -6.39
C PHE A 50 -6.78 -14.66 -5.30
N PRO A 51 -5.99 -15.70 -5.66
CA PRO A 51 -5.43 -16.64 -4.68
C PRO A 51 -4.42 -15.99 -3.73
N GLU A 52 -3.66 -15.00 -4.22
CA GLU A 52 -2.62 -14.29 -3.46
C GLU A 52 -3.17 -13.37 -2.39
N LEU A 53 -4.47 -13.04 -2.48
CA LEU A 53 -5.14 -12.15 -1.55
C LEU A 53 -5.51 -12.92 -0.27
N THR A 54 -4.52 -13.04 0.62
CA THR A 54 -4.59 -13.74 1.90
C THR A 54 -3.99 -12.89 3.02
N TRP A 55 -4.41 -13.13 4.26
CA TRP A 55 -3.80 -12.47 5.42
C TRP A 55 -2.30 -12.75 5.53
N GLY A 56 -1.86 -13.98 5.25
CA GLY A 56 -0.44 -14.34 5.31
C GLY A 56 0.41 -13.54 4.32
N ASN A 57 -0.02 -13.47 3.05
CA ASN A 57 0.67 -12.70 2.02
C ASN A 57 0.60 -11.19 2.29
N PHE A 58 -0.51 -10.70 2.84
CA PHE A 58 -0.62 -9.31 3.27
C PHE A 58 0.44 -8.93 4.31
N PHE A 59 0.61 -9.73 5.37
CA PHE A 59 1.56 -9.36 6.43
C PHE A 59 3.03 -9.53 6.01
N VAL A 60 3.37 -10.67 5.40
CA VAL A 60 4.77 -11.02 5.12
C VAL A 60 5.22 -10.51 3.75
N GLY A 61 4.34 -10.61 2.74
CA GLY A 61 4.65 -10.19 1.37
C GLY A 61 4.49 -8.70 1.13
N ASN A 62 3.79 -7.97 2.02
CA ASN A 62 3.50 -6.56 1.81
C ASN A 62 3.77 -5.68 3.04
N LEU A 63 3.03 -5.86 4.14
CA LEU A 63 3.05 -4.90 5.25
C LEU A 63 4.43 -4.75 5.89
N LEU A 64 5.12 -5.86 6.18
CA LEU A 64 6.46 -5.83 6.76
C LEU A 64 7.49 -5.14 5.84
N PRO A 65 7.73 -5.60 4.60
CA PRO A 65 8.73 -4.98 3.73
C PRO A 65 8.41 -3.52 3.39
N VAL A 66 7.14 -3.18 3.17
CA VAL A 66 6.72 -1.80 2.85
C VAL A 66 6.91 -0.88 4.04
N THR A 67 6.59 -1.32 5.26
CA THR A 67 6.80 -0.51 6.47
C THR A 67 8.28 -0.21 6.67
N ILE A 68 9.15 -1.21 6.49
CA ILE A 68 10.60 -1.05 6.57
C ILE A 68 11.09 -0.07 5.49
N GLY A 69 10.65 -0.25 4.25
CA GLY A 69 10.98 0.65 3.14
C GLY A 69 10.55 2.10 3.40
N ASN A 70 9.36 2.31 3.95
CA ASN A 70 8.86 3.64 4.30
C ASN A 70 9.69 4.28 5.44
N MET A 71 10.06 3.51 6.47
CA MET A 71 10.93 4.00 7.56
C MET A 71 12.32 4.39 7.04
N ILE A 72 12.93 3.57 6.18
CA ILE A 72 14.23 3.86 5.57
C ILE A 72 14.13 5.11 4.68
N GLY A 73 13.11 5.19 3.82
CA GLY A 73 12.90 6.34 2.94
C GLY A 73 12.76 7.66 3.71
N GLY A 74 11.99 7.67 4.80
CA GLY A 74 11.88 8.83 5.68
C GLY A 74 13.21 9.18 6.37
N SER A 75 13.94 8.17 6.87
CA SER A 75 15.23 8.38 7.55
C SER A 75 16.31 8.93 6.62
N VAL A 76 16.35 8.46 5.36
CA VAL A 76 17.28 8.95 4.33
C VAL A 76 16.98 10.42 3.99
N MET A 77 15.70 10.78 3.84
CA MET A 77 15.31 12.17 3.57
C MET A 77 15.69 13.11 4.73
N VAL A 78 15.47 12.68 5.97
CA VAL A 78 15.89 13.46 7.15
C VAL A 78 17.42 13.60 7.17
N SER A 79 18.15 12.51 6.91
CA SER A 79 19.62 12.53 6.91
C SER A 79 20.19 13.46 5.84
N SER A 80 19.63 13.46 4.62
CA SER A 80 20.11 14.33 3.53
C SER A 80 19.81 15.82 3.75
N ILE A 81 18.77 16.13 4.52
CA ILE A 81 18.45 17.52 4.89
C ILE A 81 19.31 17.97 6.08
N CYS A 82 19.55 17.09 7.05
CA CYS A 82 20.26 17.40 8.29
C CYS A 82 21.80 17.31 8.20
N GLU A 83 22.37 17.06 7.01
CA GLU A 83 23.81 16.87 6.80
C GLU A 83 24.70 18.08 7.22
N ASN A 84 24.09 19.24 7.52
CA ASN A 84 24.77 20.46 8.01
C ASN A 84 24.59 20.76 9.51
N GLY A 85 24.03 19.86 10.33
CA GLY A 85 24.04 19.99 11.79
C GLY A 85 23.16 21.10 12.40
N GLU A 86 22.39 21.85 11.61
CA GLU A 86 21.43 22.82 12.14
C GLU A 86 20.04 22.20 12.24
N PHE A 87 19.77 21.59 13.40
CA PHE A 87 18.41 21.57 13.95
C PHE A 87 18.17 22.97 14.53
N PHE A 88 17.74 23.91 13.66
CA PHE A 88 17.58 25.35 13.93
C PHE A 88 18.87 26.16 14.03
#